data_AF-A0A1G1I0E6-F1
#
_entry.id   AF-A0A1G1I0E6-F1
#
_cell.length_a   1.000
_cell.length_b   1.000
_cell.length_c   1.000
_cell.angle_alpha   90.00
_cell.angle_beta   90.00
_cell.angle_gamma   90.00
#
_symmetry.space_group_name_H-M   'P 1'
#
loop_
_entity.id
_entity.type
_entity.pdbx_description
1 polymer ?
#
loop_
_entity_poly.entity_id
_entity_poly.type
_entity_poly.pdbx_seq_one_letter_code
_entity_poly.pdbx_strand_id
1 'polypeptide(L)'
;MTTAVDTAARPRARKGRGFFLTLIIGSGAVILALALLFFMGKRFFIFTWQKFVIEKAVVRALPPEYTLEEAERVRMALLAFYDAGARHEVSDEALYGLSQGIKEILADNRITTAEAEAMMAFVAEHAPKATAGTGR
;
A
#
# COMPACT_ATOMS: atom_id res chain seq x y z
N MET A 1 12.35 -46.82 -65.98
CA MET A 1 11.25 -45.97 -65.50
C MET A 1 11.67 -45.39 -64.15
N THR A 2 11.74 -44.07 -64.09
CA THR A 2 12.32 -43.24 -63.01
C THR A 2 11.38 -43.13 -61.81
N THR A 3 12.01 -42.99 -60.65
CA THR A 3 11.51 -42.92 -59.27
C THR A 3 10.57 -41.76 -58.97
N ALA A 4 9.57 -41.99 -58.11
CA ALA A 4 9.05 -40.97 -57.19
C ALA A 4 8.58 -41.66 -55.89
N VAL A 5 9.45 -41.67 -54.87
CA VAL A 5 9.04 -41.92 -53.49
C VAL A 5 8.32 -40.66 -53.04
N ASP A 6 6.99 -40.71 -53.08
CA ASP A 6 6.12 -39.62 -52.69
C ASP A 6 6.27 -39.40 -51.18
N THR A 7 7.15 -38.48 -50.81
CA THR A 7 7.40 -38.10 -49.42
C THR A 7 6.34 -37.07 -49.03
N ALA A 8 5.09 -37.52 -48.90
CA ALA A 8 4.01 -36.68 -48.42
C ALA A 8 4.27 -36.32 -46.95
N ALA A 9 4.69 -35.08 -46.74
CA ALA A 9 4.97 -34.48 -45.45
C ALA A 9 3.80 -34.70 -44.48
N ARG A 10 4.09 -35.35 -43.33
CA ARG A 10 3.14 -35.49 -42.22
C ARG A 10 2.53 -34.13 -41.89
N PRO A 11 1.20 -34.01 -41.74
CA PRO A 11 0.60 -32.78 -41.25
C PRO A 11 1.11 -32.54 -39.83
N ARG A 12 1.88 -31.47 -39.62
CA ARG A 12 2.26 -30.99 -38.28
C ARG A 12 0.96 -30.70 -37.52
N ALA A 13 0.61 -31.61 -36.62
CA ALA A 13 -0.58 -31.51 -35.81
C ALA A 13 -0.55 -30.18 -35.04
N ARG A 14 -1.51 -29.29 -35.33
CA ARG A 14 -1.76 -28.04 -34.59
C ARG A 14 -2.35 -28.33 -33.19
N LYS A 15 -1.83 -29.34 -32.48
CA LYS A 15 -2.46 -29.95 -31.31
C LYS A 15 -2.10 -29.29 -29.96
N GLY A 16 -1.36 -28.19 -29.97
CA GLY A 16 -0.92 -27.50 -28.74
C GLY A 16 -1.39 -26.04 -28.56
N ARG A 17 -1.97 -25.42 -29.60
CA ARG A 17 -2.29 -23.98 -29.56
C ARG A 17 -3.39 -23.62 -28.56
N GLY A 18 -4.43 -24.46 -28.44
CA GLY A 18 -5.55 -24.22 -27.51
C GLY A 18 -5.13 -24.36 -26.05
N PHE A 19 -4.36 -25.41 -25.73
CA PHE A 19 -3.89 -25.69 -24.37
C PHE A 19 -2.90 -24.64 -23.86
N PHE A 20 -2.03 -24.14 -24.75
CA PHE A 20 -1.13 -23.03 -24.43
C PHE A 20 -1.89 -21.71 -24.20
N LEU A 21 -2.94 -21.44 -24.98
CA LEU A 21 -3.77 -20.25 -24.81
C LEU A 21 -4.55 -20.28 -23.48
N THR A 22 -5.14 -21.42 -23.11
CA THR A 22 -5.83 -21.58 -21.82
C THR A 22 -4.87 -21.48 -20.64
N LEU A 23 -3.64 -21.98 -20.75
CA LEU A 23 -2.61 -21.79 -19.73
C LEU A 23 -2.24 -20.31 -19.54
N ILE A 24 -2.08 -19.55 -20.63
CA ILE A 24 -1.79 -18.12 -20.56
C ILE A 24 -2.96 -17.34 -19.94
N ILE A 25 -4.20 -17.64 -20.34
CA ILE A 25 -5.38 -16.97 -19.79
C ILE A 25 -5.54 -17.32 -18.30
N GLY A 26 -5.34 -18.59 -17.93
CA GLY A 26 -5.36 -19.04 -16.55
C GLY A 26 -4.28 -18.37 -15.70
N SER A 27 -3.03 -18.34 -16.18
CA SER A 27 -1.95 -17.65 -15.46
C SER A 27 -2.18 -16.15 -15.37
N GLY A 28 -2.71 -15.52 -16.43
CA GLY A 28 -3.07 -14.11 -16.45
C GLY A 28 -4.14 -13.76 -15.42
N ALA A 29 -5.18 -14.60 -15.29
CA ALA A 29 -6.23 -14.41 -14.28
C ALA A 29 -5.68 -14.51 -12.85
N VAL A 30 -4.77 -15.45 -12.58
CA VAL A 30 -4.12 -15.59 -11.26
C VAL A 30 -3.25 -14.37 -10.94
N ILE A 31 -2.44 -13.91 -11.90
CA ILE A 31 -1.61 -12.71 -11.73
C ILE A 31 -2.49 -11.47 -11.50
N LEU A 32 -3.59 -11.34 -12.24
CA LEU A 32 -4.53 -10.23 -12.06
C LEU A 32 -5.22 -10.29 -10.69
N ALA A 33 -5.61 -11.49 -10.23
CA ALA A 33 -6.20 -11.67 -8.91
C ALA A 33 -5.21 -11.35 -7.77
N LEU A 34 -3.95 -11.77 -7.90
CA LEU A 34 -2.89 -11.42 -6.96
C LEU A 34 -2.59 -9.93 -6.97
N ALA A 35 -2.56 -9.30 -8.14
CA ALA A 35 -2.41 -7.85 -8.26
C ALA A 35 -3.59 -7.13 -7.59
N LEU A 36 -4.84 -7.55 -7.84
CA LEU A 36 -6.03 -6.98 -7.20
C LEU A 36 -6.00 -7.14 -5.67
N LEU A 37 -5.59 -8.30 -5.16
CA LEU A 37 -5.38 -8.52 -3.73
C LEU A 37 -4.31 -7.60 -3.16
N PHE A 38 -3.21 -7.38 -3.87
CA PHE A 38 -2.15 -6.47 -3.48
C PHE A 38 -2.65 -5.01 -3.43
N PHE A 39 -3.37 -4.56 -4.46
CA PHE A 39 -3.97 -3.23 -4.51
C PHE A 39 -5.08 -3.03 -3.47
N MET A 40 -5.90 -4.05 -3.18
CA MET A 40 -6.86 -4.02 -2.06
C MET A 40 -6.15 -4.05 -0.71
N GLY A 41 -5.03 -4.75 -0.60
CA GLY A 41 -4.23 -4.85 0.63
C GLY A 41 -3.76 -3.49 1.13
N LYS A 42 -3.22 -2.64 0.24
CA LYS A 42 -2.82 -1.27 0.60
C LYS A 42 -4.00 -0.43 1.09
N ARG A 43 -5.14 -0.49 0.40
CA ARG A 43 -6.36 0.23 0.82
C ARG A 43 -6.90 -0.25 2.16
N PHE A 44 -6.94 -1.56 2.37
CA PHE A 44 -7.37 -2.16 3.63
C PHE A 44 -6.42 -1.82 4.79
N PHE A 45 -5.12 -1.81 4.52
CA PHE A 45 -4.10 -1.38 5.46
C PHE A 45 -4.31 0.07 5.89
N ILE A 46 -4.39 1.00 4.94
CA ILE A 46 -4.63 2.43 5.20
C ILE A 46 -5.93 2.63 5.98
N PHE A 47 -7.02 1.99 5.55
CA PHE A 47 -8.31 2.05 6.25
C PHE A 47 -8.20 1.59 7.71
N THR A 48 -7.53 0.46 7.95
CA THR A 48 -7.38 -0.10 9.30
C THR A 48 -6.58 0.84 10.20
N TRP A 49 -5.49 1.40 9.67
CA TRP A 49 -4.65 2.37 10.37
C TRP A 49 -5.41 3.64 10.74
N GLN A 50 -6.16 4.22 9.80
CA GLN A 50 -6.97 5.41 10.06
C GLN A 50 -8.06 5.14 11.11
N LYS A 51 -8.85 4.08 10.93
CA LYS A 51 -10.05 3.82 11.74
C LYS A 51 -9.80 3.21 13.12
N PHE A 52 -8.76 2.41 13.26
CA PHE A 52 -8.51 1.67 14.50
C PHE A 52 -7.28 2.15 15.25
N VAL A 53 -6.20 2.48 14.53
CA VAL A 53 -4.95 2.88 15.20
C VAL A 53 -4.97 4.37 15.51
N ILE A 54 -5.20 5.23 14.51
CA ILE A 54 -5.15 6.68 14.69
C ILE A 54 -6.37 7.18 15.48
N GLU A 55 -7.59 6.87 15.04
CA GLU A 55 -8.82 7.35 15.70
C GLU A 55 -8.98 6.85 17.14
N LYS A 56 -8.44 5.67 17.50
CA LYS A 56 -8.70 5.04 18.81
C LYS A 56 -7.47 4.83 19.67
N ALA A 57 -6.36 4.33 19.10
CA ALA A 57 -5.19 3.96 19.90
C ALA A 57 -4.27 5.16 20.16
N VAL A 58 -3.91 5.91 19.11
CA VAL A 58 -3.01 7.07 19.23
C VAL A 58 -3.62 8.14 20.13
N VAL A 59 -4.86 8.56 19.88
CA VAL A 59 -5.53 9.61 20.68
C VAL A 59 -5.62 9.23 22.17
N ARG A 60 -5.82 7.94 22.49
CA ARG A 60 -5.90 7.47 23.88
C ARG A 60 -4.54 7.32 24.55
N ALA A 61 -3.51 7.04 23.76
CA ALA A 61 -2.16 6.81 24.25
C ALA A 61 -1.34 8.10 24.32
N LEU A 62 -1.81 9.21 23.75
CA LEU A 62 -1.14 10.51 23.85
C LEU A 62 -0.94 10.97 25.31
N PRO A 63 0.12 11.74 25.59
CA PRO A 63 0.40 12.22 26.93
C PRO A 63 -0.78 13.06 27.48
N PRO A 64 -1.11 12.94 28.78
CA PRO A 64 -2.19 13.73 29.40
C PRO A 64 -1.91 15.24 29.40
N GLU A 65 -0.66 15.64 29.18
CA GLU A 65 -0.24 17.04 29.04
C GLU A 65 -0.71 17.67 27.72
N TYR A 66 -1.09 16.86 26.72
CA TYR A 66 -1.62 17.37 25.46
C TYR A 66 -3.02 17.95 25.66
N THR A 67 -3.19 19.18 25.22
CA THR A 67 -4.54 19.75 25.07
C THR A 67 -5.33 18.97 24.01
N LEU A 68 -6.66 19.05 24.08
CA LEU A 68 -7.52 18.45 23.07
C LEU A 68 -7.17 18.95 21.66
N GLU A 69 -6.79 20.21 21.52
CA GLU A 69 -6.40 20.82 20.24
C GLU A 69 -5.06 20.28 19.71
N GLU A 70 -4.10 19.97 20.59
CA GLU A 70 -2.83 19.36 20.20
C GLU A 70 -3.01 17.91 19.79
N ALA A 71 -3.78 17.15 20.56
CA ALA A 71 -4.13 15.78 20.22
C ALA A 71 -4.86 15.70 18.87
N GLU A 72 -5.76 16.66 18.62
CA GLU A 72 -6.46 16.79 17.34
C GLU A 72 -5.51 17.11 16.19
N ARG A 73 -4.55 18.02 16.39
CA ARG A 73 -3.52 18.34 15.39
C ARG A 73 -2.68 17.12 15.03
N VAL A 74 -2.23 16.35 16.02
CA VAL A 74 -1.50 15.09 15.77
C VAL A 74 -2.36 14.11 15.00
N ARG A 75 -3.61 13.92 15.42
CA ARG A 75 -4.56 13.02 14.73
C ARG A 75 -4.76 13.42 13.27
N MET A 76 -5.02 14.69 13.02
CA MET A 76 -5.26 15.21 11.67
C MET A 76 -4.03 15.10 10.77
N ALA A 77 -2.84 15.37 11.30
CA ALA A 77 -1.60 15.21 10.55
C ALA A 77 -1.35 13.76 10.15
N LEU A 78 -1.59 12.81 11.08
CA LEU A 78 -1.49 11.39 10.77
C LEU A 78 -2.53 10.96 9.74
N LEU A 79 -3.80 11.34 9.90
CA LEU A 79 -4.84 11.03 8.90
C LEU A 79 -4.47 11.56 7.52
N ALA A 80 -4.00 12.80 7.43
CA ALA A 80 -3.56 13.42 6.19
C ALA A 80 -2.37 12.68 5.54
N PHE A 81 -1.43 12.18 6.34
CA PHE A 81 -0.30 11.37 5.87
C PHE A 81 -0.76 10.05 5.23
N TYR A 82 -1.66 9.32 5.90
CA TYR A 82 -2.20 8.06 5.35
C TYR A 82 -3.11 8.30 4.13
N ASP A 83 -3.84 9.41 4.09
CA ASP A 83 -4.59 9.83 2.90
C ASP A 83 -3.67 10.17 1.72
N ALA A 84 -2.57 10.89 1.97
CA ALA A 84 -1.54 11.14 0.96
C ALA A 84 -0.92 9.82 0.46
N GLY A 85 -0.73 8.84 1.34
CA GLY A 85 -0.36 7.48 0.97
C GLY A 85 -1.36 6.77 0.06
N ALA A 86 -2.66 6.99 0.28
CA ALA A 86 -3.72 6.47 -0.58
C ALA A 86 -3.73 7.13 -1.97
N ARG A 87 -3.29 8.41 -2.06
CA ARG A 87 -3.11 9.16 -3.31
C ARG A 87 -1.76 8.91 -4.00
N HIS A 88 -0.92 8.02 -3.46
CA HIS A 88 0.44 7.75 -3.94
C HIS A 88 1.39 8.97 -3.87
N GLU A 89 1.11 9.92 -2.97
CA GLU A 89 1.94 11.11 -2.72
C GLU A 89 3.02 10.85 -1.65
N VAL A 90 2.92 9.73 -0.93
CA VAL A 90 3.88 9.24 0.06
C VAL A 90 4.38 7.88 -0.40
N SER A 91 5.67 7.61 -0.24
CA SER A 91 6.26 6.31 -0.59
C SER A 91 5.70 5.19 0.29
N ASP A 92 5.62 3.99 -0.25
CA ASP A 92 5.15 2.83 0.51
C ASP A 92 6.11 2.54 1.68
N GLU A 93 7.41 2.74 1.49
CA GLU A 93 8.42 2.63 2.55
C GLU A 93 8.15 3.59 3.71
N ALA A 94 7.75 4.83 3.43
CA ALA A 94 7.44 5.81 4.47
C ALA A 94 6.13 5.49 5.19
N LEU A 95 5.11 5.00 4.47
CA LEU A 95 3.87 4.49 5.08
C LEU A 95 4.14 3.34 6.03
N TYR A 96 4.90 2.34 5.58
CA TYR A 96 5.27 1.20 6.41
C TYR A 96 6.17 1.60 7.57
N GLY A 97 7.13 2.51 7.36
CA GLY A 97 8.03 3.02 8.40
C GLY A 97 7.27 3.69 9.54
N LEU A 98 6.37 4.64 9.22
CA LEU A 98 5.54 5.29 10.22
C LEU A 98 4.63 4.29 10.94
N SER A 99 4.03 3.36 10.21
CA SER A 99 3.21 2.30 10.79
C SER A 99 3.98 1.38 11.74
N GLN A 100 5.23 1.05 11.44
CA GLN A 100 6.05 0.25 12.37
C GLN A 100 6.41 1.07 13.61
N GLY A 101 6.83 2.33 13.44
CA GLY A 101 7.13 3.22 14.56
C GLY A 101 5.93 3.38 15.50
N ILE A 102 4.73 3.62 14.97
CA ILE A 102 3.52 3.72 15.80
C ILE A 102 3.21 2.39 16.52
N LYS A 103 3.43 1.23 15.87
CA LYS A 103 3.24 -0.06 16.54
C LYS A 103 4.18 -0.25 17.72
N GLU A 104 5.46 0.11 17.55
CA GLU A 104 6.47 0.03 18.61
C GLU A 104 6.11 0.94 19.77
N ILE A 105 5.75 2.20 19.50
CA ILE A 105 5.33 3.15 20.53
C ILE A 105 4.05 2.67 21.25
N LEU A 106 3.08 2.13 20.50
CA LEU A 106 1.83 1.63 21.09
C LEU A 106 1.98 0.29 21.83
N ALA A 107 3.11 -0.40 21.72
CA ALA A 107 3.34 -1.66 22.45
C ALA A 107 3.26 -1.44 23.98
N ASP A 108 3.69 -0.26 24.43
CA ASP A 108 3.68 0.14 25.84
C ASP A 108 2.38 0.85 26.25
N ASN A 109 1.39 0.93 25.35
CA ASN A 109 0.10 1.61 25.53
C ASN A 109 0.19 3.08 25.99
N ARG A 110 1.36 3.71 25.85
CA ARG A 110 1.62 5.10 26.23
C ARG A 110 2.58 5.71 25.23
N ILE A 111 2.26 6.90 24.76
CA ILE A 111 3.10 7.71 23.90
C ILE A 111 3.69 8.80 24.80
N THR A 112 5.01 8.90 24.84
CA THR A 112 5.71 10.01 25.48
C THR A 112 5.73 11.23 24.57
N THR A 113 5.94 12.43 25.13
CA THR A 113 6.05 13.67 24.35
C THR A 113 7.15 13.57 23.29
N ALA A 114 8.31 12.98 23.63
CA ALA A 114 9.41 12.80 22.70
C ALA A 114 9.04 11.88 21.52
N GLU A 115 8.26 10.82 21.76
CA GLU A 115 7.78 9.92 20.71
C GLU A 115 6.71 10.57 19.84
N ALA A 116 5.81 11.35 20.44
CA ALA A 116 4.82 12.14 19.69
C ALA A 116 5.51 13.17 18.79
N GLU A 117 6.53 13.86 19.29
CA GLU A 117 7.35 14.80 18.51
C GLU A 117 8.13 14.11 17.40
N ALA A 118 8.77 12.97 17.68
CA ALA A 118 9.49 12.19 16.68
C ALA A 118 8.56 11.68 15.56
N MET A 119 7.36 11.21 15.93
CA MET A 119 6.33 10.81 14.98
C MET A 119 5.91 11.98 14.08
N MET A 120 5.69 13.16 14.66
CA MET A 120 5.32 14.36 13.92
C MET A 120 6.46 14.89 13.04
N ALA A 121 7.72 14.77 13.49
CA ALA A 121 8.89 15.09 12.69
C ALA A 121 9.01 14.17 11.47
N PHE A 122 8.78 12.86 11.65
CA PHE A 122 8.76 11.91 10.55
C PHE A 122 7.68 12.25 9.52
N VAL A 123 6.47 12.57 9.99
CA VAL A 123 5.37 13.03 9.13
C VAL A 123 5.77 14.29 8.38
N ALA A 124 6.38 15.29 9.04
CA ALA A 124 6.79 16.53 8.38
C ALA A 124 7.88 16.32 7.32
N GLU A 125 8.77 15.34 7.51
CA GLU A 125 9.84 15.01 6.57
C GLU A 125 9.31 14.28 5.32
N HIS A 126 8.36 13.36 5.50
CA HIS A 126 7.91 12.43 4.46
C HIS A 126 6.53 12.77 3.87
N ALA A 127 5.76 13.65 4.50
CA ALA A 127 4.52 14.14 3.94
C ALA A 127 4.79 14.92 2.65
N PRO A 128 3.84 14.91 1.68
CA PRO A 128 3.93 15.78 0.54
C PRO A 128 4.07 17.23 1.02
N LYS A 129 5.21 17.86 0.69
CA LYS A 129 5.38 19.29 0.91
C LYS A 129 4.27 19.98 0.15
N ALA A 130 3.48 20.81 0.83
CA ALA A 130 2.47 21.61 0.17
C ALA A 130 3.14 22.31 -1.02
N THR A 131 2.76 21.93 -2.24
CA THR A 131 3.13 22.68 -3.42
C THR A 131 2.50 24.04 -3.24
N ALA A 132 3.32 25.03 -2.88
CA ALA A 132 2.89 26.42 -2.86
C ALA A 132 2.36 26.77 -4.25
N GLY A 133 1.03 26.94 -4.35
CA GLY A 133 0.36 27.52 -5.51
C GLY A 133 -0.42 26.52 -6.37
N THR A 134 -1.74 26.60 -6.29
CA THR A 134 -2.52 27.06 -7.44
C THR A 134 -3.69 27.85 -6.89
N GLY A 135 -3.47 29.16 -6.74
CA GLY A 135 -4.58 30.10 -6.67
C GLY A 135 -5.32 30.08 -8.00
N ARG A 136 -6.64 29.92 -7.93
CA ARG A 136 -7.60 30.44 -8.89
C ARG A 136 -8.82 30.92 -8.13
#